data_AF-M1MCE0-F1
#
_entry.id   AF-M1MCE0-F1
#
_cell.length_a   1.000
_cell.length_b   1.000
_cell.length_c   1.000
_cell.angle_alpha   90.00
_cell.angle_beta   90.00
_cell.angle_gamma   90.00
#
_symmetry.space_group_name_H-M   'P 1'
#
loop_
_entity.id
_entity.type
_entity.pdbx_description
1 polymer ?
#
loop_
_entity_poly.entity_id
_entity_poly.type
_entity_poly.pdbx_seq_one_letter_code
_entity_poly.pdbx_strand_id
1 'polypeptide(L)'
;MVHEYFLWIATLAYGLHIVEEMVLDWRGWARGFLKLPAEWNEFYVFNAVVILYGCISAIIGWKCPMIALSYPALMLINTVFFHLLPVLKSGRFSPGLFTALILFVPIAALTYYGASVDDVISIKSIVFSTVFGIIFMAYPITLQILKTKPFFLQQNRND
;
A
#
# COMPACT_ATOMS: atom_id res chain seq x y z
N MET A 1 16.01 10.54 -20.50
CA MET A 1 16.21 9.38 -19.58
C MET A 1 14.86 8.74 -19.39
N VAL A 2 14.78 7.42 -19.25
CA VAL A 2 13.53 6.73 -18.93
C VAL A 2 13.16 7.06 -17.49
N HIS A 3 11.91 7.44 -17.24
CA HIS A 3 11.43 7.97 -15.96
C HIS A 3 10.97 6.88 -14.97
N GLU A 4 11.23 5.59 -15.27
CA GLU A 4 10.91 4.48 -14.37
C GLU A 4 11.64 4.53 -13.02
N TYR A 5 12.69 5.36 -12.88
CA TYR A 5 13.38 5.59 -11.61
C TYR A 5 12.45 6.15 -10.51
N PHE A 6 11.32 6.78 -10.87
CA PHE A 6 10.32 7.20 -9.89
C PHE A 6 9.76 6.01 -9.06
N LEU A 7 9.83 4.78 -9.57
CA LEU A 7 9.44 3.57 -8.83
C LEU A 7 10.39 3.26 -7.65
N TRP A 8 11.69 3.53 -7.80
CA TRP A 8 12.64 3.42 -6.68
C TRP A 8 12.38 4.50 -5.63
N ILE A 9 12.06 5.72 -6.07
CA ILE A 9 11.69 6.83 -5.19
C ILE A 9 10.38 6.51 -4.45
N ALA A 10 9.40 5.92 -5.15
CA ALA A 10 8.16 5.43 -4.56
C ALA A 10 8.42 4.36 -3.50
N THR A 11 9.35 3.43 -3.76
CA THR A 11 9.73 2.37 -2.81
C THR A 11 10.32 2.96 -1.53
N LEU A 12 11.23 3.93 -1.65
CA LEU A 12 11.77 4.66 -0.50
C LEU A 12 10.69 5.42 0.26
N ALA A 13 9.79 6.11 -0.46
CA ALA A 13 8.68 6.84 0.15
C ALA A 13 7.77 5.93 0.96
N TYR A 14 7.51 4.71 0.48
CA TYR A 14 6.75 3.72 1.24
C TYR A 14 7.50 3.28 2.50
N GLY A 15 8.83 3.11 2.42
CA GLY A 15 9.65 2.86 3.60
C GLY A 15 9.48 3.94 4.68
N LEU A 16 9.52 5.22 4.29
CA LEU A 16 9.30 6.34 5.21
C LEU A 16 7.88 6.37 5.78
N HIS A 17 6.89 6.00 4.95
CA HIS A 17 5.50 5.89 5.39
C HIS A 17 5.31 4.82 6.48
N ILE A 18 5.92 3.65 6.32
CA ILE A 18 5.90 2.58 7.34
C ILE A 18 6.51 3.06 8.66
N VAL A 19 7.58 3.88 8.60
CA VAL A 19 8.18 4.47 9.80
C VAL A 19 7.21 5.41 10.50
N GLU A 20 6.49 6.28 9.77
CA GLU A 20 5.44 7.13 10.36
C GLU A 20 4.35 6.29 11.02
N GLU A 21 3.83 5.28 10.32
CA GLU A 21 2.80 4.37 10.83
C GLU A 21 3.23 3.65 12.11
N MET A 22 4.48 3.17 12.16
CA MET A 22 5.04 2.50 13.33
C MET A 22 5.16 3.47 14.51
N VAL A 23 5.74 4.66 14.29
CA VAL A 23 6.00 5.64 15.36
C VAL A 23 4.69 6.23 15.91
N LEU A 24 3.68 6.42 15.07
CA LEU A 24 2.41 7.03 15.44
C LEU A 24 1.30 6.01 15.78
N ASP A 25 1.67 4.77 16.09
CA ASP A 25 0.78 3.69 16.56
C ASP A 25 -0.37 3.34 15.59
N TRP A 26 0.00 2.97 14.36
CA TRP A 26 -0.93 2.38 13.39
C TRP A 26 -1.70 1.19 13.97
N ARG A 27 -1.07 0.35 14.80
CA ARG A 27 -1.74 -0.81 15.40
C ARG A 27 -2.91 -0.38 16.29
N GLY A 28 -2.71 0.60 17.16
CA GLY A 28 -3.78 1.17 17.99
C GLY A 28 -4.90 1.76 17.14
N TRP A 29 -4.54 2.51 16.09
CA TRP A 29 -5.52 3.05 15.14
C TRP A 29 -6.31 1.95 14.42
N ALA A 30 -5.66 0.91 13.89
CA ALA A 30 -6.30 -0.17 13.16
C ALA A 30 -7.27 -0.97 14.04
N ARG A 31 -6.89 -1.24 15.30
CA ARG A 31 -7.79 -1.88 16.28
C ARG A 31 -8.95 -0.97 16.68
N GLY A 32 -8.68 0.32 16.89
CA GLY A 32 -9.66 1.29 17.35
C GLY A 32 -10.70 1.66 16.29
N PHE A 33 -10.24 1.96 15.07
CA PHE A 33 -11.06 2.47 13.97
C PHE A 33 -11.52 1.35 13.02
N LEU A 34 -10.60 0.54 12.49
CA LEU A 34 -10.92 -0.53 11.54
C LEU A 34 -11.45 -1.81 12.20
N LYS A 35 -11.33 -1.93 13.53
CA LYS A 35 -11.69 -3.13 14.30
C LYS A 35 -10.94 -4.38 13.84
N LEU A 36 -9.76 -4.20 13.27
CA LEU A 36 -8.90 -5.31 12.86
C LEU A 36 -8.11 -5.82 14.07
N PRO A 37 -7.91 -7.13 14.21
CA PRO A 37 -7.06 -7.75 15.23
C PRO A 37 -5.56 -7.57 14.89
N ALA A 38 -5.15 -6.35 14.56
CA ALA A 38 -3.82 -6.05 14.04
C ALA A 38 -2.73 -6.31 15.10
N GLU A 39 -1.66 -6.98 14.70
CA GLU A 39 -0.44 -7.18 15.50
C GLU A 39 0.79 -6.58 14.81
N TRP A 40 1.80 -6.21 15.60
CA TRP A 40 3.04 -5.64 15.06
C TRP A 40 3.85 -6.65 14.23
N ASN A 41 3.88 -7.92 14.62
CA ASN A 41 4.60 -8.95 13.86
C ASN A 41 4.05 -9.08 12.43
N GLU A 42 2.72 -9.05 12.30
CA GLU A 42 2.04 -9.12 11.01
C GLU A 42 2.27 -7.84 10.20
N PHE A 43 2.21 -6.68 10.87
CA PHE A 43 2.54 -5.39 10.26
C PHE A 43 3.94 -5.41 9.63
N TYR A 44 4.96 -5.92 10.34
CA TYR A 44 6.32 -6.00 9.81
C TYR A 44 6.42 -6.94 8.61
N VAL A 45 5.78 -8.12 8.65
CA VAL A 45 5.81 -9.10 7.55
C VAL A 45 5.13 -8.53 6.31
N PHE A 46 3.92 -7.99 6.45
CA PHE A 46 3.19 -7.43 5.30
C PHE A 46 3.94 -6.24 4.69
N ASN A 47 4.49 -5.35 5.51
CA ASN A 47 5.24 -4.20 5.01
C ASN A 47 6.59 -4.57 4.38
N ALA A 48 7.28 -5.61 4.86
CA ALA A 48 8.44 -6.15 4.17
C ALA A 48 8.08 -6.64 2.75
N VAL A 49 6.94 -7.31 2.61
CA VAL A 49 6.40 -7.75 1.31
C VAL A 49 6.02 -6.56 0.42
N VAL A 50 5.47 -5.47 0.97
CA VAL A 50 5.20 -4.23 0.22
C VAL A 50 6.49 -3.59 -0.29
N ILE A 51 7.56 -3.55 0.50
CA ILE A 51 8.86 -3.02 0.06
C ILE A 51 9.46 -3.88 -1.04
N LEU A 52 9.43 -5.21 -0.89
CA LEU A 52 9.86 -6.13 -1.95
C LEU A 52 9.06 -5.94 -3.23
N TYR A 53 7.75 -5.69 -3.12
CA TYR A 53 6.90 -5.40 -4.26
C TYR A 53 7.30 -4.09 -4.97
N GLY A 54 7.64 -3.03 -4.22
CA GLY A 54 8.21 -1.81 -4.78
C GLY A 54 9.51 -2.06 -5.56
N CYS A 55 10.43 -2.83 -4.99
CA CYS A 55 11.66 -3.26 -5.67
C CYS A 55 11.35 -4.04 -6.96
N ILE A 56 10.41 -4.98 -6.93
CA ILE A 56 10.00 -5.76 -8.11
C ILE A 56 9.42 -4.84 -9.18
N SER A 57 8.52 -3.92 -8.82
CA SER A 57 7.96 -2.93 -9.73
C SER A 57 9.05 -2.07 -10.37
N ALA A 58 10.05 -1.64 -9.60
CA ALA A 58 11.17 -0.84 -10.10
C ALA A 58 12.15 -1.63 -10.99
N ILE A 59 12.40 -2.91 -10.71
CA ILE A 59 13.25 -3.80 -11.53
C ILE A 59 12.57 -4.15 -12.85
N ILE A 60 11.26 -4.41 -12.81
CA ILE A 60 10.45 -4.70 -14.00
C ILE A 60 10.33 -3.44 -14.86
N GLY A 61 10.04 -2.30 -14.22
CA GLY A 61 9.91 -1.01 -14.87
C GLY A 61 8.93 -1.03 -16.04
N TRP A 62 9.26 -0.30 -17.09
CA TRP A 62 8.42 -0.18 -18.28
C TRP A 62 8.36 -1.42 -19.17
N LYS A 63 9.10 -2.49 -18.85
CA LYS A 63 8.95 -3.79 -19.53
C LYS A 63 7.57 -4.41 -19.27
N CYS A 64 6.95 -4.08 -18.14
CA CYS A 64 5.56 -4.43 -17.85
C CYS A 64 4.88 -3.30 -17.06
N PRO A 65 4.39 -2.25 -17.74
CA PRO A 65 3.84 -1.06 -17.08
C PRO A 65 2.65 -1.38 -16.17
N MET A 66 1.88 -2.42 -16.47
CA MET A 66 0.75 -2.86 -15.65
C MET A 66 1.18 -3.28 -14.24
N ILE A 67 2.33 -3.95 -14.12
CA ILE A 67 2.90 -4.38 -12.84
C ILE A 67 3.74 -3.26 -12.22
N ALA A 68 4.52 -2.52 -13.00
CA ALA A 68 5.28 -1.40 -12.47
C ALA A 68 4.37 -0.32 -11.85
N LEU A 69 3.33 0.10 -12.57
CA LEU A 69 2.39 1.13 -12.11
C LEU A 69 1.43 0.64 -11.02
N SER A 70 1.37 -0.66 -10.74
CA SER A 70 0.51 -1.16 -9.66
C SER A 70 0.98 -0.77 -8.26
N TYR A 71 2.27 -0.44 -8.12
CA TYR A 71 2.82 0.09 -6.87
C TYR A 71 2.39 1.54 -6.57
N PRO A 72 2.55 2.53 -7.48
CA PRO A 72 1.99 3.86 -7.25
C PRO A 72 0.45 3.85 -7.19
N ALA A 73 -0.23 2.93 -7.88
CA ALA A 73 -1.67 2.72 -7.69
C ALA A 73 -2.00 2.31 -6.25
N LEU A 74 -1.27 1.33 -5.70
CA LEU A 74 -1.39 0.89 -4.32
C LEU A 74 -1.17 2.05 -3.33
N MET A 75 -0.17 2.91 -3.57
CA MET A 75 0.08 4.11 -2.75
C MET A 75 -1.13 5.04 -2.73
N LEU A 76 -1.71 5.35 -3.91
CA LEU A 76 -2.89 6.22 -4.00
C LEU A 76 -4.11 5.60 -3.32
N ILE A 77 -4.33 4.29 -3.51
CA ILE A 77 -5.38 3.54 -2.82
C ILE A 77 -5.17 3.64 -1.30
N ASN A 78 -3.94 3.47 -0.82
CA ASN A 78 -3.61 3.59 0.59
C ASN A 78 -3.97 4.99 1.12
N THR A 79 -3.44 6.03 0.46
CA THR A 79 -3.72 7.44 0.79
C THR A 79 -5.20 7.72 0.92
N VAL A 80 -6.01 7.27 -0.04
CA VAL A 80 -7.45 7.57 -0.07
C VAL A 80 -8.19 6.79 1.01
N PHE A 81 -8.05 5.46 1.05
CA PHE A 81 -8.95 4.60 1.82
C PHE A 81 -8.53 4.38 3.28
N PHE A 82 -7.24 4.50 3.60
CA PHE A 82 -6.73 4.23 4.95
C PHE A 82 -6.25 5.46 5.70
N HIS A 83 -6.02 6.58 5.00
CA HIS A 83 -5.61 7.83 5.64
C HIS A 83 -6.63 8.94 5.46
N LEU A 84 -6.85 9.41 4.24
CA LEU A 84 -7.68 10.59 3.98
C LEU A 84 -9.14 10.37 4.36
N LEU A 85 -9.78 9.32 3.81
CA LEU A 85 -11.19 9.05 4.07
C LEU A 85 -11.48 8.76 5.56
N PRO A 86 -10.67 7.96 6.29
CA PRO A 86 -10.85 7.79 7.72
C PRO A 86 -10.75 9.08 8.54
N VAL A 87 -9.83 9.97 8.19
CA VAL A 87 -9.69 11.28 8.86
C VAL A 87 -10.92 12.14 8.60
N LEU A 88 -11.38 12.22 7.34
CA LEU A 88 -12.58 12.97 6.98
C LEU A 88 -13.85 12.43 7.68
N LYS A 89 -13.94 11.12 7.88
CA LYS A 89 -15.11 10.50 8.55
C LYS A 89 -15.07 10.57 10.07
N SER A 90 -13.89 10.48 10.68
CA SER A 90 -13.76 10.35 12.14
C SER A 90 -13.28 11.62 12.83
N GLY A 91 -12.72 12.57 12.10
CA GLY A 91 -12.00 13.73 12.65
C GLY A 91 -10.71 13.36 13.40
N ARG A 92 -10.31 12.08 13.40
CA ARG A 92 -9.11 11.60 14.08
C ARG A 92 -7.98 11.42 13.09
N PHE A 93 -6.77 11.76 13.52
CA PHE A 93 -5.57 11.54 12.74
C PHE A 93 -5.40 10.04 12.44
N SER A 94 -5.06 9.72 11.18
CA SER A 94 -4.67 8.38 10.76
C SER A 94 -3.14 8.34 10.67
N PRO A 95 -2.45 7.46 11.42
CA PRO A 95 -1.00 7.27 11.29
C PRO A 95 -0.63 6.99 9.84
N GLY A 96 0.34 7.73 9.29
CA GLY A 96 0.70 7.63 7.87
C GLY A 96 0.08 8.71 6.97
N LEU A 97 -0.88 9.51 7.47
CA LEU A 97 -1.54 10.55 6.68
C LEU A 97 -0.55 11.58 6.12
N PHE A 98 0.45 11.98 6.89
CA PHE A 98 1.36 13.04 6.47
C PHE A 98 2.20 12.59 5.27
N THR A 99 2.88 11.46 5.39
CA THR A 99 3.65 10.86 4.27
C THR A 99 2.76 10.42 3.13
N ALA A 100 1.53 9.96 3.38
CA ALA A 100 0.58 9.63 2.32
C ALA A 100 0.18 10.85 1.47
N LEU A 101 0.07 12.04 2.04
CA LEU A 101 -0.25 13.26 1.29
C LEU A 101 1.00 13.89 0.66
N ILE A 102 2.09 13.98 1.43
CA ILE A 102 3.29 14.74 1.03
C ILE A 102 4.26 13.90 0.18
N LEU A 103 4.25 12.57 0.31
CA LEU A 103 5.10 11.68 -0.48
C LEU A 103 4.28 10.89 -1.49
N PHE A 104 3.26 10.14 -1.05
CA PHE A 104 2.59 9.19 -1.95
C PHE A 104 1.91 9.88 -3.13
N VAL A 105 1.08 10.91 -2.88
CA VAL A 105 0.37 11.63 -3.95
C VAL A 105 1.33 12.22 -4.99
N PRO A 106 2.31 13.08 -4.64
CA PRO A 106 3.17 13.68 -5.65
C PRO A 106 4.06 12.65 -6.35
N ILE A 107 4.59 11.65 -5.65
CA ILE A 107 5.47 10.64 -6.27
C ILE A 107 4.68 9.71 -7.20
N ALA A 108 3.48 9.29 -6.81
CA ALA A 108 2.62 8.51 -7.69
C ALA A 108 2.22 9.32 -8.93
N ALA A 109 1.84 10.60 -8.76
CA ALA A 109 1.55 11.49 -9.88
C ALA A 109 2.74 11.65 -10.83
N LEU A 110 3.95 11.87 -10.29
CA LEU A 110 5.19 11.94 -11.08
C LEU A 110 5.50 10.61 -11.78
N THR A 111 5.19 9.47 -11.16
CA THR A 111 5.40 8.14 -11.77
C THR A 111 4.47 7.94 -12.97
N TYR A 112 3.19 8.28 -12.84
CA TYR A 112 2.24 8.23 -13.96
C TYR A 112 2.57 9.26 -15.04
N TYR A 113 3.02 10.45 -14.65
CA TYR A 113 3.51 11.47 -15.59
C TYR A 113 4.74 10.97 -16.36
N GLY A 114 5.73 10.38 -15.68
CA GLY A 114 6.90 9.77 -16.32
C GLY A 114 6.53 8.66 -17.29
N ALA A 115 5.60 7.78 -16.90
CA ALA A 115 5.06 6.75 -17.80
C ALA A 115 4.32 7.33 -19.01
N SER A 116 3.66 8.49 -18.85
CA SER A 116 3.03 9.20 -19.95
C SER A 116 4.04 9.86 -20.89
N VAL A 117 5.10 10.46 -20.35
CA VAL A 117 6.17 11.08 -21.14
C VAL A 117 6.99 10.04 -21.90
N ASP A 118 7.13 8.84 -21.34
CA ASP A 118 7.83 7.73 -21.98
C ASP A 118 6.94 6.91 -22.94
N ASP A 119 5.68 7.33 -23.17
CA ASP A 119 4.71 6.67 -24.07
C ASP A 119 4.38 5.20 -23.70
N VAL A 120 4.46 4.84 -22.42
CA VAL A 120 4.18 3.46 -21.93
C VAL A 120 2.84 3.34 -21.20
N ILE A 121 2.13 4.45 -21.02
CA ILE A 121 0.80 4.46 -20.42
C ILE A 121 -0.27 4.06 -21.44
N SER A 122 -1.22 3.24 -21.01
CA SER A 122 -2.39 2.87 -21.78
C SER A 122 -3.58 2.66 -20.84
N ILE A 123 -4.80 2.66 -21.37
CA ILE A 123 -5.98 2.35 -20.56
C ILE A 123 -5.87 0.97 -19.88
N LYS A 124 -5.26 0.00 -20.58
CA LYS A 124 -5.01 -1.33 -20.02
C LYS A 124 -4.06 -1.24 -18.83
N SER A 125 -2.95 -0.51 -18.96
CA SER A 125 -2.00 -0.38 -17.85
C SER A 125 -2.58 0.36 -16.65
N ILE A 126 -3.42 1.38 -16.86
CA ILE A 126 -4.13 2.06 -15.76
C ILE A 126 -5.10 1.10 -15.06
N VAL A 127 -5.96 0.40 -15.81
CA VAL A 127 -6.95 -0.52 -15.24
C VAL A 127 -6.28 -1.67 -14.50
N PHE A 128 -5.37 -2.39 -15.14
CA PHE A 128 -4.71 -3.54 -14.52
C PHE A 128 -3.81 -3.12 -13.36
N SER A 129 -3.09 -2.00 -13.46
CA SER A 129 -2.30 -1.53 -12.32
C SER A 129 -3.16 -1.20 -11.10
N THR A 130 -4.31 -0.56 -11.33
CA THR A 130 -5.28 -0.25 -10.27
C THR A 130 -5.84 -1.53 -9.64
N VAL A 131 -6.26 -2.50 -10.46
CA VAL A 131 -6.77 -3.79 -9.98
C VAL A 131 -5.73 -4.54 -9.16
N PHE A 132 -4.49 -4.62 -9.62
CA PHE A 132 -3.41 -5.25 -8.86
C PHE A 132 -3.13 -4.50 -7.55
N GLY A 133 -3.12 -3.18 -7.56
CA GLY A 133 -2.98 -2.37 -6.35
C GLY A 133 -4.10 -2.63 -5.34
N ILE A 134 -5.35 -2.73 -5.80
CA ILE A 134 -6.51 -3.08 -4.94
C ILE A 134 -6.35 -4.47 -4.34
N ILE A 135 -6.01 -5.47 -5.17
CA ILE A 135 -5.85 -6.85 -4.71
C ILE A 135 -4.76 -6.93 -3.65
N PHE A 136 -3.61 -6.29 -3.89
CA PHE A 136 -2.48 -6.32 -2.98
C PHE A 136 -2.78 -5.60 -1.67
N MET A 137 -3.52 -4.48 -1.71
CA MET A 137 -4.00 -3.78 -0.52
C MET A 137 -5.03 -4.60 0.27
N ALA A 138 -5.96 -5.27 -0.42
CA ALA A 138 -7.00 -6.07 0.21
C ALA A 138 -6.45 -7.33 0.89
N TYR A 139 -5.39 -7.93 0.35
CA TYR A 139 -4.81 -9.19 0.82
C TYR A 139 -4.52 -9.22 2.33
N PRO A 140 -3.71 -8.32 2.93
CA PRO A 140 -3.44 -8.35 4.36
C PRO A 140 -4.70 -8.15 5.20
N ILE A 141 -5.63 -7.29 4.77
CA ILE A 141 -6.90 -7.02 5.49
C ILE A 141 -7.78 -8.26 5.49
N THR A 142 -7.89 -8.94 4.35
CA THR A 142 -8.62 -10.19 4.24
C THR A 142 -8.03 -11.24 5.17
N LEU A 143 -6.71 -11.39 5.23
CA LEU A 143 -6.06 -12.33 6.16
C LEU A 143 -6.31 -11.97 7.63
N GLN A 144 -6.27 -10.69 7.98
CA GLN A 144 -6.60 -10.22 9.34
C GLN A 144 -8.04 -10.58 9.76
N ILE A 145 -8.98 -10.56 8.82
CA ILE A 145 -10.37 -10.96 9.07
C ILE A 145 -10.46 -12.48 9.16
N LEU A 146 -9.86 -13.20 8.20
CA LEU A 146 -9.98 -14.67 8.11
C LEU A 146 -9.34 -15.38 9.31
N LYS A 147 -8.21 -14.89 9.84
CA LYS A 147 -7.54 -15.52 10.99
C LYS A 147 -8.39 -15.59 12.25
N THR A 148 -9.46 -14.79 12.35
CA THR A 148 -10.40 -14.81 13.49
C THR A 148 -11.54 -15.82 13.32
N LYS A 149 -11.68 -16.43 12.14
CA LYS A 149 -12.79 -17.35 11.86
C LYS A 149 -12.43 -18.76 12.33
N PRO A 150 -13.40 -19.52 12.89
CA PRO A 150 -13.14 -20.86 13.44
C PRO A 150 -12.45 -21.83 12.47
N PHE A 151 -12.74 -21.71 11.17
CA PHE A 151 -12.13 -22.55 10.13
C PHE A 151 -10.59 -22.41 10.05
N PHE A 152 -10.04 -21.25 10.40
CA PHE A 152 -8.60 -20.97 10.29
C PHE A 152 -7.86 -21.04 11.63
N LEU A 153 -8.54 -21.42 12.72
CA LEU A 153 -7.90 -21.63 14.01
C LEU A 153 -7.19 -22.99 13.97
N GLN A 154 -5.89 -23.00 14.26
CA GLN A 154 -5.08 -24.23 14.27
C GLN A 154 -4.99 -24.89 15.65
N GLN A 155 -5.68 -24.32 16.64
CA GLN A 155 -5.85 -24.92 17.96
C GLN A 155 -7.03 -25.89 17.93
N ASN A 156 -6.87 -27.05 18.57
CA ASN A 156 -7.99 -27.95 18.80
C ASN A 156 -8.95 -27.31 19.81
N ARG A 157 -10.26 -27.57 19.69
CA ARG A 157 -11.30 -27.08 20.62
C ARG A 157 -11.10 -27.48 22.10
N ASN A 158 -10.08 -28.29 22.41
CA ASN A 158 -9.87 -28.96 23.69
C ASN A 158 -8.51 -28.66 24.35
N ASP A 159 -7.72 -27.72 23.80
CA ASP A 159 -6.51 -27.19 24.44
C ASP A 159 -6.78 -25.78 24.98
#